data_AF-A0A964N4W8-F1
#
_entry.id   AF-A0A964N4W8-F1
#
_cell.length_a   1.000
_cell.length_b   1.000
_cell.length_c   1.000
_cell.angle_alpha   90.00
_cell.angle_beta   90.00
_cell.angle_gamma   90.00
#
_symmetry.space_group_name_H-M   'P 1'
#
loop_
_entity.id
_entity.type
_entity.pdbx_description
1 polymer ?
#
loop_
_entity_poly.entity_id
_entity_poly.type
_entity_poly.pdbx_seq_one_letter_code
_entity_poly.pdbx_strand_id
1 'polypeptide(L)'
;MGEHVHWMLEVGIAPGKGDAFKALMEEMVTSTRNEPGAVSYDWNISADGASCHIYEYYKDSAATMVHLNNFGKKFAERFLAMAKPAWFFLYGSPNAEVRAALAGLKPTYYQPFGGFIRKS
;
A
#
# COMPACT_ATOMS: atom_id res chain seq x y z
N MET A 1 -20.20 9.71 -2.86
CA MET A 1 -19.09 8.74 -2.79
C MET A 1 -17.92 9.40 -2.06
N GLY A 2 -17.12 8.64 -1.30
CA GLY A 2 -16.02 9.21 -0.53
C GLY A 2 -14.78 9.49 -1.38
N GLU A 3 -13.94 10.42 -0.91
CA GLU A 3 -12.68 10.82 -1.57
C GLU A 3 -11.53 9.84 -1.32
N HIS A 4 -11.79 8.81 -0.51
CA HIS A 4 -10.81 7.84 -0.05
C HIS A 4 -10.17 7.06 -1.20
N VAL A 5 -8.94 6.61 -0.93
CA VAL A 5 -8.17 5.73 -1.80
C VAL A 5 -7.74 4.56 -0.94
N HIS A 6 -7.93 3.34 -1.42
CA HIS A 6 -7.46 2.16 -0.72
C HIS A 6 -7.08 1.08 -1.72
N TRP A 7 -6.22 0.17 -1.29
CA TRP A 7 -5.76 -0.91 -2.14
C TRP A 7 -5.44 -2.18 -1.39
N MET A 8 -5.36 -3.26 -2.17
CA MET A 8 -4.67 -4.47 -1.80
C MET A 8 -3.49 -4.66 -2.76
N LEU A 9 -2.28 -4.73 -2.22
CA LEU A 9 -1.06 -5.06 -2.92
C LEU A 9 -0.59 -6.44 -2.44
N GLU A 10 -0.45 -7.38 -3.36
CA GLU A 10 0.27 -8.64 -3.11
C GLU A 10 1.70 -8.52 -3.60
N VAL A 11 2.63 -8.93 -2.77
CA VAL A 11 4.04 -9.08 -3.13
C VAL A 11 4.55 -10.48 -2.81
N GLY A 12 5.40 -10.99 -3.70
CA GLY A 12 6.22 -12.18 -3.41
C GLY A 12 7.53 -11.76 -2.74
N ILE A 13 7.84 -12.37 -1.60
CA ILE A 13 9.07 -12.12 -0.84
C ILE A 13 10.20 -12.99 -1.41
N ALA A 14 11.34 -12.40 -1.70
CA ALA A 14 12.49 -13.12 -2.23
C ALA A 14 13.02 -14.17 -1.23
N PRO A 15 13.48 -15.35 -1.71
CA PRO A 15 14.01 -16.39 -0.83
C PRO A 15 15.10 -15.88 0.11
N GLY A 16 15.00 -16.22 1.40
CA GLY A 16 15.96 -15.80 2.43
C GLY A 16 15.87 -14.33 2.86
N LYS A 17 14.88 -13.56 2.37
CA LYS A 17 14.69 -12.15 2.76
C LYS A 17 13.62 -11.93 3.84
N GLY A 18 12.98 -12.98 4.36
CA GLY A 18 11.87 -12.89 5.31
C GLY A 18 12.14 -11.98 6.51
N ASP A 19 13.25 -12.20 7.23
CA ASP A 19 13.59 -11.41 8.43
C ASP A 19 13.89 -9.94 8.09
N ALA A 20 14.64 -9.69 7.01
CA ALA A 20 14.95 -8.34 6.56
C ALA A 20 13.69 -7.60 6.06
N PHE A 21 12.79 -8.32 5.39
CA PHE A 21 11.50 -7.79 4.94
C PHE A 21 10.61 -7.44 6.14
N LYS A 22 10.57 -8.28 7.17
CA LYS A 22 9.84 -8.02 8.42
C LYS A 22 10.40 -6.77 9.13
N ALA A 23 11.72 -6.66 9.25
CA ALA A 23 12.35 -5.49 9.87
C ALA A 23 12.02 -4.19 9.11
N LEU A 24 12.08 -4.22 7.77
CA LEU A 24 11.68 -3.09 6.95
C LEU A 24 10.20 -2.76 7.10
N MET A 25 9.33 -3.77 7.15
CA MET A 25 7.90 -3.59 7.40
C MET A 25 7.65 -2.86 8.73
N GLU A 26 8.34 -3.23 9.80
CA GLU A 26 8.21 -2.58 11.12
C GLU A 26 8.62 -1.09 11.08
N GLU A 27 9.69 -0.76 10.34
CA GLU A 27 10.07 0.64 10.06
C GLU A 27 8.97 1.38 9.29
N MET A 28 8.41 0.76 8.25
CA MET A 28 7.37 1.34 7.39
C MET A 28 6.08 1.58 8.16
N VAL A 29 5.65 0.63 9.00
CA VAL A 29 4.48 0.78 9.88
C VAL A 29 4.69 1.95 10.84
N THR A 30 5.88 2.04 11.43
CA THR A 30 6.24 3.15 12.34
C THR A 30 6.21 4.50 11.63
N SER A 31 6.75 4.59 10.41
CA SER A 31 6.68 5.83 9.60
C SER A 31 5.24 6.17 9.23
N THR A 32 4.48 5.22 8.70
CA THR A 32 3.13 5.44 8.15
C THR A 32 2.12 5.79 9.24
N ARG A 33 2.28 5.28 10.46
CA ARG A 33 1.46 5.66 11.62
C ARG A 33 1.49 7.17 11.91
N ASN A 34 2.54 7.87 11.51
CA ASN A 34 2.68 9.31 11.69
C ASN A 34 2.19 10.12 10.48
N GLU A 35 1.69 9.48 9.43
CA GLU A 35 1.23 10.15 8.20
C GLU A 35 -0.23 10.63 8.36
N PRO A 36 -0.49 11.94 8.28
CA PRO A 36 -1.84 12.46 8.42
C PRO A 36 -2.77 11.91 7.32
N GLY A 37 -3.79 11.16 7.74
CA GLY A 37 -4.78 10.62 6.82
C GLY A 37 -4.48 9.20 6.30
N ALA A 38 -3.41 8.56 6.77
CA ALA A 38 -3.33 7.10 6.76
C ALA A 38 -4.34 6.55 7.78
N VAL A 39 -5.31 5.77 7.32
CA VAL A 39 -6.42 5.25 8.13
C VAL A 39 -6.18 3.82 8.56
N SER A 40 -5.67 2.98 7.65
CA SER A 40 -5.26 1.60 7.91
C SER A 40 -4.04 1.27 7.05
N TYR A 41 -3.14 0.45 7.60
CA TYR A 41 -1.88 0.05 6.99
C TYR A 41 -1.50 -1.32 7.54
N ASP A 42 -2.06 -2.35 6.93
CA ASP A 42 -2.12 -3.71 7.46
C ASP A 42 -1.36 -4.69 6.56
N TRP A 43 -0.58 -5.57 7.17
CA TRP A 43 0.31 -6.50 6.50
C TRP A 43 -0.01 -7.93 6.95
N ASN A 44 -0.28 -8.82 5.99
CA ASN A 44 -0.69 -10.19 6.25
C ASN A 44 0.17 -11.13 5.41
N ILE A 45 0.89 -12.05 6.06
CA ILE A 45 1.83 -12.96 5.39
C ILE A 45 1.23 -14.35 5.22
N SER A 46 1.53 -15.03 4.11
CA SER A 46 1.14 -16.44 3.91
C SER A 46 1.82 -17.36 4.93
N ALA A 47 1.21 -18.54 5.15
CA ALA A 47 1.69 -19.51 6.12
C ALA A 47 3.13 -19.99 5.85
N ASP A 48 3.55 -20.00 4.58
CA ASP A 48 4.91 -20.36 4.15
C ASP A 48 5.89 -19.18 4.12
N GLY A 49 5.43 -17.96 4.43
CA GLY A 49 6.24 -16.74 4.44
C GLY A 49 6.62 -16.21 3.05
N ALA A 50 6.11 -16.79 1.96
CA ALA A 50 6.55 -16.45 0.60
C ALA A 50 5.78 -15.27 -0.02
N SER A 51 4.60 -14.96 0.48
CA SER A 51 3.75 -13.87 -0.03
C SER A 51 3.22 -12.99 1.08
N CYS A 52 3.05 -11.71 0.80
CA CYS A 52 2.49 -10.73 1.72
C CYS A 52 1.40 -9.92 1.02
N HIS A 53 0.27 -9.78 1.70
CA HIS A 53 -0.83 -8.88 1.36
C HIS A 53 -0.72 -7.61 2.20
N ILE A 54 -0.61 -6.47 1.51
CA ILE A 54 -0.52 -5.14 2.09
C ILE A 54 -1.82 -4.41 1.75
N TYR A 55 -2.62 -4.16 2.78
CA TYR A 55 -3.84 -3.38 2.67
C TYR A 55 -3.60 -1.99 3.22
N GLU A 56 -3.93 -0.98 2.42
CA GLU A 56 -3.73 0.41 2.81
C GLU A 56 -4.98 1.20 2.52
N TYR A 57 -5.35 2.07 3.45
CA TYR A 57 -6.50 2.96 3.34
C TYR A 57 -6.05 4.38 3.67
N TYR A 58 -6.31 5.31 2.74
CA TYR A 58 -6.11 6.73 2.90
C TYR A 58 -7.42 7.52 2.83
N LYS A 59 -7.52 8.57 3.65
CA LYS A 59 -8.71 9.43 3.71
C LYS A 59 -9.06 10.07 2.36
N ASP A 60 -8.04 10.40 1.56
CA ASP A 60 -8.14 11.11 0.29
C ASP A 60 -6.87 10.92 -0.57
N SER A 61 -6.89 11.45 -1.80
CA SER A 61 -5.75 11.41 -2.71
C SER A 61 -4.54 12.22 -2.20
N ALA A 62 -4.72 13.27 -1.41
CA ALA A 62 -3.62 14.07 -0.88
C ALA A 62 -2.83 13.28 0.18
N ALA A 63 -3.53 12.60 1.10
CA ALA A 63 -2.91 11.68 2.06
C ALA A 63 -2.19 10.51 1.36
N THR A 64 -2.79 10.00 0.27
CA THR A 64 -2.14 8.98 -0.57
C THR A 64 -0.82 9.48 -1.14
N MET A 65 -0.77 10.69 -1.69
CA MET A 65 0.47 11.25 -2.24
C MET A 65 1.53 11.52 -1.17
N VAL A 66 1.14 11.89 0.06
CA VAL A 66 2.06 11.96 1.20
C VAL A 66 2.72 10.60 1.43
N HIS A 67 1.92 9.53 1.47
CA HIS A 67 2.43 8.18 1.65
C HIS A 67 3.37 7.76 0.51
N LEU A 68 2.95 7.88 -0.75
CA LEU A 68 3.75 7.47 -1.91
C LEU A 68 5.09 8.22 -1.98
N ASN A 69 5.10 9.51 -1.62
CA ASN A 69 6.33 10.29 -1.55
C ASN A 69 7.26 9.82 -0.41
N ASN A 70 6.71 9.52 0.77
CA ASN A 70 7.49 9.00 1.90
C ASN A 70 8.04 7.61 1.59
N PHE A 71 7.22 6.72 1.04
CA PHE A 71 7.61 5.39 0.58
C PHE A 71 8.75 5.48 -0.45
N GLY A 72 8.57 6.29 -1.49
CA GLY A 72 9.55 6.51 -2.55
C GLY A 72 10.90 6.97 -2.01
N LYS A 73 10.91 7.91 -1.07
CA LYS A 73 12.13 8.50 -0.51
C LYS A 73 12.86 7.60 0.49
N LYS A 74 12.12 6.81 1.29
CA LYS A 74 12.69 6.12 2.47
C LYS A 74 12.84 4.61 2.29
N PHE A 75 11.98 4.00 1.48
CA PHE A 75 11.76 2.55 1.54
C PHE A 75 11.77 1.84 0.18
N ALA A 76 11.39 2.52 -0.91
CA ALA A 76 11.15 1.87 -2.20
C ALA A 76 12.32 0.99 -2.69
N GLU A 77 13.57 1.47 -2.61
CA GLU A 77 14.74 0.69 -3.04
C GLU A 77 14.89 -0.60 -2.24
N ARG A 78 14.89 -0.50 -0.90
CA ARG A 78 15.02 -1.67 -0.01
C ARG A 78 13.85 -2.63 -0.16
N PHE A 79 12.64 -2.11 -0.28
CA PHE A 79 11.43 -2.90 -0.46
C PHE A 79 11.47 -3.70 -1.77
N LEU A 80 11.74 -3.03 -2.90
CA LEU A 80 11.78 -3.65 -4.22
C LEU A 80 12.98 -4.59 -4.42
N ALA A 81 14.04 -4.45 -3.62
CA ALA A 81 15.15 -5.40 -3.58
C ALA A 81 14.79 -6.73 -2.88
N MET A 82 13.72 -6.74 -2.08
CA MET A 82 13.33 -7.90 -1.27
C MET A 82 11.97 -8.48 -1.67
N ALA A 83 11.13 -7.73 -2.36
CA ALA A 83 9.79 -8.14 -2.72
C ALA A 83 9.41 -7.70 -4.13
N LYS A 84 8.67 -8.55 -4.83
CA LYS A 84 8.18 -8.29 -6.19
C LYS A 84 6.65 -8.16 -6.17
N PRO A 85 6.09 -7.04 -6.67
CA PRO A 85 4.65 -6.92 -6.88
C PRO A 85 4.10 -8.05 -7.76
N ALA A 86 3.03 -8.70 -7.31
CA ALA A 86 2.32 -9.77 -8.00
C ALA A 86 0.92 -9.31 -8.44
N TRP A 87 0.14 -8.77 -7.51
CA TRP A 87 -1.20 -8.25 -7.78
C TRP A 87 -1.39 -6.90 -7.13
N PHE A 88 -2.11 -6.01 -7.81
CA PHE A 88 -2.40 -4.70 -7.26
C PHE A 88 -3.81 -4.26 -7.66
N PHE A 89 -4.67 -4.11 -6.66
CA PHE A 89 -6.07 -3.72 -6.83
C PHE A 89 -6.30 -2.38 -6.15
N LEU A 90 -6.69 -1.37 -6.93
CA LEU A 90 -6.91 -0.01 -6.45
C LEU A 90 -8.39 0.33 -6.47
N TYR A 91 -8.89 0.86 -5.35
CA TYR A 91 -10.29 1.15 -5.09
C TYR A 91 -10.51 2.61 -4.67
N GLY A 92 -11.77 3.03 -4.66
CA GLY A 92 -12.17 4.38 -4.24
C GLY A 92 -12.06 5.41 -5.37
N SER A 93 -11.68 6.64 -5.03
CA SER A 93 -11.70 7.80 -5.94
C SER A 93 -10.31 8.44 -6.14
N PRO A 94 -9.27 7.69 -6.57
CA PRO A 94 -7.94 8.26 -6.78
C PRO A 94 -7.96 9.26 -7.95
N ASN A 95 -7.41 10.46 -7.70
CA ASN A 95 -7.25 11.50 -8.70
C ASN A 95 -6.18 11.12 -9.76
N ALA A 96 -6.00 11.98 -10.76
CA ALA A 96 -5.04 11.72 -11.84
C ALA A 96 -3.58 11.60 -11.35
N GLU A 97 -3.22 12.35 -10.30
CA GLU A 97 -1.87 12.34 -9.73
C GLU A 97 -1.54 10.99 -9.07
N VAL A 98 -2.44 10.48 -8.21
CA VAL A 98 -2.30 9.15 -7.59
C VAL A 98 -2.25 8.06 -8.66
N ARG A 99 -3.11 8.14 -9.68
CA ARG A 99 -3.11 7.16 -10.78
C ARG A 99 -1.78 7.17 -11.54
N ALA A 100 -1.23 8.34 -11.80
CA ALA A 100 0.07 8.47 -12.48
C ALA A 100 1.21 7.91 -11.60
N ALA A 101 1.23 8.25 -10.31
CA ALA A 101 2.25 7.78 -9.38
C ALA A 101 2.26 6.24 -9.24
N LEU A 102 1.09 5.61 -9.31
CA LEU A 102 0.93 4.15 -9.21
C LEU A 102 1.02 3.42 -10.56
N ALA A 103 1.08 4.12 -11.69
CA ALA A 103 0.98 3.53 -13.02
C ALA A 103 2.07 2.47 -13.29
N GLY A 104 3.27 2.65 -12.74
CA GLY A 104 4.38 1.69 -12.87
C GLY A 104 4.09 0.32 -12.27
N LEU A 105 3.18 0.24 -11.29
CA LEU A 105 2.75 -1.01 -10.66
C LEU A 105 1.56 -1.67 -11.36
N LYS A 106 1.04 -1.05 -12.43
CA LYS A 106 -0.08 -1.54 -13.24
C LYS A 106 -1.30 -2.00 -12.42
N PRO A 107 -1.83 -1.15 -11.50
CA PRO A 107 -3.00 -1.51 -10.72
C PRO A 107 -4.21 -1.80 -11.61
N THR A 108 -5.01 -2.78 -11.20
CA THR A 108 -6.38 -2.93 -11.70
C THR A 108 -7.30 -2.02 -10.90
N TYR A 109 -8.02 -1.14 -11.58
CA TYR A 109 -8.90 -0.16 -10.95
C TYR A 109 -10.32 -0.69 -10.81
N TYR A 110 -10.87 -0.61 -9.60
CA TYR A 110 -12.25 -0.94 -9.30
C TYR A 110 -13.03 0.31 -8.90
N GLN A 111 -14.17 0.51 -9.53
CA GLN A 111 -15.08 1.60 -9.19
C GLN A 111 -16.02 1.15 -8.06
N PRO A 112 -16.41 2.05 -7.13
CA PRO A 112 -17.36 1.68 -6.10
C PRO A 112 -18.74 1.38 -6.72
N PHE A 113 -19.30 0.22 -6.39
CA PHE A 113 -20.65 -0.19 -6.83
C PHE A 113 -21.74 0.06 -5.76
N GLY A 114 -21.36 0.00 -4.48
CA GLY A 114 -22.23 0.26 -3.33
C GLY A 114 -21.49 0.02 -2.00
N GLY A 115 -22.09 0.42 -0.88
CA GLY A 115 -21.54 0.21 0.47
C GLY A 115 -21.38 1.48 1.31
N PHE A 116 -20.79 1.33 2.50
CA PHE A 116 -20.49 2.45 3.41
C PHE A 116 -19.14 2.24 4.11
N ILE A 117 -18.50 3.34 4.50
CA ILE A 117 -17.36 3.36 5.43
C ILE A 117 -17.77 4.18 6.65
N ARG A 118 -17.55 3.64 7.84
CA ARG A 118 -17.75 4.40 9.09
C ARG A 118 -16.51 5.24 9.34
N LYS A 119 -16.70 6.53 9.57
CA LYS A 119 -15.66 7.41 10.11
C LYS A 119 -15.65 7.19 11.63
N SER A 120 -14.54 6.68 12.16
CA SER A 120 -14.27 6.67 13.60
C SER A 120 -13.92 8.06 14.09
#